data_AF-A0A7V2VJ62-F1
#
_entry.id   AF-A0A7V2VJ62-F1
#
_cell.length_a   1.000
_cell.length_b   1.000
_cell.length_c   1.000
_cell.angle_alpha   90.00
_cell.angle_beta   90.00
_cell.angle_gamma   90.00
#
_symmetry.space_group_name_H-M   'P 1'
#
loop_
_entity.id
_entity.type
_entity.pdbx_description
1 polymer ?
#
loop_
_entity_poly.entity_id
_entity_poly.type
_entity_poly.pdbx_seq_one_letter_code
_entity_poly.pdbx_strand_id
1 'polypeptide(L)'
;MAEAFNPTEWITTKEAAELTGYTARYLRKAIARGRLQGIRRGRDWFLKRDEVLSYAEEMRRLGPAKHDPWRTGARKRAVDAN
;
A
#
# COMPACT_ATOMS: atom_id res chain seq x y z
N MET A 1 -0.23 25.16 7.74
CA MET A 1 -1.39 24.50 7.11
C MET A 1 -1.49 23.10 7.67
N ALA A 2 -2.49 22.82 8.52
CA ALA A 2 -2.72 21.49 9.05
C ALA A 2 -3.50 20.69 8.00
N GLU A 3 -2.81 19.78 7.33
CA GLU A 3 -3.44 18.85 6.39
C GLU A 3 -4.44 17.99 7.18
N ALA A 4 -5.73 18.18 6.87
CA ALA A 4 -6.83 17.54 7.60
C ALA A 4 -6.69 16.02 7.49
N PHE A 5 -6.57 15.35 8.63
CA PHE A 5 -6.63 13.90 8.69
C PHE A 5 -8.05 13.47 8.34
N ASN A 6 -8.29 13.15 7.06
CA ASN A 6 -9.54 12.54 6.62
C ASN A 6 -9.46 11.03 6.87
N PRO A 7 -10.23 10.49 7.82
CA PRO A 7 -10.26 9.05 8.08
C PRO A 7 -10.82 8.25 6.88
N THR A 8 -11.49 8.92 5.94
CA THR A 8 -11.92 8.32 4.66
C THR A 8 -10.75 7.97 3.75
N GLU A 9 -9.64 8.71 3.85
CA GLU A 9 -8.46 8.49 3.01
C GLU A 9 -7.42 7.60 3.69
N TRP A 10 -7.30 7.68 5.01
CA TRP A 10 -6.28 6.99 5.80
C TRP A 10 -6.90 5.93 6.70
N ILE A 11 -6.62 4.66 6.38
CA ILE A 11 -7.06 3.52 7.18
C ILE A 11 -5.89 2.90 7.92
N THR A 12 -6.16 2.24 9.03
CA THR A 12 -5.15 1.50 9.78
C THR A 12 -4.74 0.23 9.05
N THR A 13 -3.55 -0.29 9.38
CA THR A 13 -3.13 -1.63 8.91
C THR A 13 -4.10 -2.76 9.25
N LYS A 14 -4.93 -2.61 10.28
CA LYS A 14 -5.96 -3.59 10.65
C LYS A 14 -7.15 -3.53 9.69
N GLU A 15 -7.71 -2.34 9.49
CA GLU A 15 -8.82 -2.14 8.55
C GLU A 15 -8.41 -2.53 7.12
N ALA A 16 -7.20 -2.19 6.70
CA ALA A 16 -6.67 -2.61 5.40
C ALA A 16 -6.53 -4.13 5.27
N ALA A 17 -6.17 -4.80 6.37
CA ALA A 17 -6.09 -6.25 6.40
C ALA A 17 -7.47 -6.89 6.21
N GLU A 18 -8.50 -6.34 6.86
CA GLU A 18 -9.88 -6.79 6.72
C GLU A 18 -10.45 -6.50 5.32
N LEU A 19 -10.15 -5.35 4.74
CA LEU A 19 -10.62 -4.96 3.39
C LEU A 19 -10.01 -5.79 2.27
N THR A 20 -8.72 -6.11 2.37
CA THR A 20 -7.98 -6.79 1.28
C THR A 20 -7.80 -8.28 1.50
N GLY A 21 -8.03 -8.77 2.73
CA GLY A 21 -7.69 -10.13 3.16
C GLY A 21 -6.19 -10.35 3.37
N TYR A 22 -5.34 -9.34 3.23
CA TYR A 22 -3.92 -9.44 3.58
C TYR A 22 -3.70 -9.32 5.08
N THR A 23 -2.51 -9.73 5.55
CA THR A 23 -2.15 -9.54 6.96
C THR A 23 -1.54 -8.16 7.20
N ALA A 24 -1.81 -7.56 8.37
CA ALA A 24 -1.18 -6.31 8.79
C ALA A 24 0.37 -6.37 8.77
N ARG A 25 0.95 -7.56 8.97
CA ARG A 25 2.40 -7.78 8.81
C ARG A 25 2.85 -7.64 7.35
N TYR A 26 2.08 -8.19 6.41
CA TYR A 26 2.38 -8.08 4.99
C TYR A 26 2.29 -6.63 4.51
N LEU A 27 1.27 -5.89 4.93
CA LEU A 27 1.10 -4.47 4.60
C LEU A 27 2.28 -3.63 5.13
N ARG A 28 2.71 -3.85 6.38
CA ARG A 28 3.93 -3.20 6.91
C ARG A 28 5.19 -3.54 6.11
N LYS A 29 5.31 -4.79 5.64
CA LYS A 29 6.42 -5.21 4.78
C LYS A 29 6.35 -4.57 3.40
N ALA A 30 5.16 -4.31 2.86
CA ALA A 30 4.97 -3.58 1.61
C ALA A 30 5.36 -2.10 1.78
N ILE A 31 5.02 -1.47 2.90
CA ILE A 31 5.45 -0.11 3.25
C ILE A 31 6.98 -0.05 3.37
N ALA A 32 7.59 -0.97 4.13
CA ALA A 32 9.05 -1.02 4.28
C ALA A 32 9.80 -1.24 2.95
N ARG A 33 9.11 -1.77 1.93
CA ARG A 33 9.63 -1.97 0.57
C ARG A 33 9.32 -0.81 -0.37
N GLY A 34 8.68 0.26 0.11
CA GLY A 34 8.27 1.41 -0.71
C GLY A 34 7.17 1.09 -1.72
N ARG A 35 6.40 0.01 -1.50
CA ARG A 35 5.29 -0.40 -2.39
C ARG A 35 3.96 0.22 -2.01
N LEU A 36 3.84 0.66 -0.75
CA LEU A 36 2.65 1.31 -0.21
C LEU A 36 3.08 2.53 0.59
N GLN A 37 2.35 3.64 0.46
CA GLN A 37 2.53 4.82 1.28
C GLN A 37 1.87 4.59 2.65
N GLY A 38 2.72 4.59 3.67
CA GLY A 38 2.30 4.45 5.06
C GLY A 38 2.88 5.56 5.92
N ILE A 39 2.06 6.16 6.77
CA ILE A 39 2.47 7.13 7.78
C ILE A 39 2.34 6.45 9.14
N ARG A 40 3.43 6.49 9.92
CA ARG A 40 3.38 6.05 11.32
C ARG A 40 2.89 7.21 12.18
N ARG A 41 1.77 7.02 12.87
CA ARG A 41 1.23 8.00 13.81
C ARG A 41 1.09 7.34 15.19
N GLY A 42 2.02 7.70 16.08
CA GLY A 42 2.15 7.05 17.39
C GLY A 42 2.55 5.58 17.27
N ARG A 43 1.70 4.70 17.81
CA ARG A 43 1.91 3.25 17.79
C ARG A 43 1.35 2.57 16.53
N ASP A 44 0.44 3.25 15.83
CA ASP A 44 -0.27 2.68 14.70
C ASP A 44 0.29 3.17 13.35
N TRP A 45 0.10 2.30 12.35
CA TRP A 45 0.41 2.58 10.96
C TRP A 45 -0.88 2.88 10.21
N PHE A 46 -0.90 4.05 9.59
CA PHE A 46 -1.95 4.51 8.70
C PHE A 46 -1.46 4.42 7.27
N LEU A 47 -2.34 4.05 6.37
CA LEU A 47 -2.04 3.81 4.97
C LEU A 47 -3.23 4.28 4.13
N LYS A 48 -2.95 4.77 2.92
CA LYS A 48 -4.00 5.29 2.05
C LYS A 48 -4.90 4.15 1.60
N ARG A 49 -6.20 4.30 1.85
CA ARG A 49 -7.22 3.30 1.49
C ARG A 49 -7.19 2.98 0.00
N ASP A 50 -7.16 4.01 -0.83
CA ASP A 50 -7.19 3.90 -2.29
C ASP A 50 -5.97 3.14 -2.83
N GLU A 51 -4.78 3.45 -2.31
CA GLU A 51 -3.53 2.81 -2.72
C GLU A 51 -3.48 1.33 -2.30
N VAL A 52 -4.00 1.01 -1.11
CA VAL A 52 -4.12 -0.36 -0.61
C VAL A 52 -5.07 -1.17 -1.48
N LEU A 53 -6.20 -0.59 -1.88
CA LEU A 53 -7.18 -1.24 -2.74
C LEU A 53 -6.59 -1.47 -4.14
N SER A 54 -6.01 -0.42 -4.75
CA SER A 54 -5.33 -0.49 -6.04
C SER A 54 -4.21 -1.53 -6.03
N TYR A 55 -3.40 -1.59 -4.97
CA TYR A 55 -2.37 -2.61 -4.81
C TYR A 55 -2.99 -4.00 -4.73
N ALA A 56 -4.05 -4.20 -3.96
CA ALA A 56 -4.71 -5.50 -3.83
C ALA A 56 -5.35 -5.97 -5.16
N GLU A 57 -5.97 -5.06 -5.90
CA GLU A 57 -6.49 -5.35 -7.24
C GLU A 57 -5.37 -5.67 -8.22
N GLU A 58 -4.26 -4.91 -8.20
CA GLU A 58 -3.09 -5.20 -9.02
C GLU A 58 -2.49 -6.58 -8.66
N MET A 59 -2.39 -6.92 -7.38
CA MET A 59 -1.97 -8.25 -6.94
C MET A 59 -2.90 -9.35 -7.44
N ARG A 60 -4.22 -9.13 -7.37
CA ARG A 60 -5.21 -10.09 -7.83
C ARG A 60 -5.15 -10.27 -9.33
N ARG A 61 -4.95 -9.19 -10.09
CA ARG A 61 -4.75 -9.21 -11.54
C ARG A 61 -3.46 -9.91 -11.96
N LEU A 62 -2.36 -9.68 -11.23
CA LEU A 62 -1.08 -10.33 -11.50
C LEU A 62 -1.11 -11.83 -11.21
N GLY A 63 -2.03 -12.29 -10.34
CA GLY A 63 -2.20 -13.70 -10.00
C GLY A 63 -0.91 -14.36 -9.47
N PRO A 64 -0.81 -15.70 -9.48
CA PRO A 64 0.39 -16.43 -9.06
C PRO A 64 1.63 -16.14 -9.94
N ALA A 65 1.47 -15.52 -11.11
CA ALA A 65 2.57 -15.09 -11.98
C ALA A 65 3.45 -13.98 -11.36
N LYS A 66 3.06 -13.41 -10.22
CA LYS A 66 3.93 -12.53 -9.43
C LYS A 66 5.06 -13.27 -8.72
N HIS A 67 4.93 -14.58 -8.50
CA HIS A 67 6.01 -15.41 -7.94
C HIS A 67 7.06 -15.78 -9.01
N ASP A 68 7.22 -14.94 -10.03
CA ASP A 68 8.28 -15.06 -11.01
C ASP A 68 9.49 -14.22 -10.52
N PRO A 69 10.54 -14.86 -9.96
CA PRO A 69 11.61 -14.17 -9.24
C PRO A 69 12.42 -13.18 -10.10
N TRP A 70 12.29 -13.23 -11.43
CA TRP A 70 13.02 -12.38 -12.37
C TRP A 70 12.33 -11.07 -12.76
N ARG A 71 11.10 -10.81 -12.30
CA ARG A 71 10.29 -9.64 -12.74
C ARG A 71 10.23 -8.47 -11.75
N THR A 72 11.24 -8.26 -10.90
CA THR A 72 11.24 -7.10 -9.99
C THR A 72 11.84 -5.87 -10.68
N GLY A 73 11.14 -5.36 -11.71
CA GLY A 73 11.40 -4.08 -12.37
C GLY A 73 10.96 -2.89 -11.52
N ALA A 74 11.46 -2.79 -10.28
CA ALA A 74 11.11 -1.73 -9.33
C ALA A 74 11.76 -0.37 -9.63
N ARG A 75 11.96 -0.05 -10.91
CA ARG A 75 12.17 1.33 -11.40
C ARG A 75 10.92 1.72 -12.17
N LYS A 76 9.97 2.39 -11.52
CA LYS A 76 9.04 3.27 -12.22
C LYS A 76 9.42 4.70 -11.87
N ARG A 77 9.97 5.37 -12.89
CA ARG A 77 10.21 6.81 -12.96
C ARG A 77 8.86 7.51 -12.76
N ALA A 78 8.81 8.45 -11.81
CA ALA A 78 7.70 9.39 -11.71
C ALA A 78 7.64 10.19 -13.01
N VAL A 79 6.58 9.99 -13.78
CA VAL A 79 6.18 10.90 -14.86
C VAL A 79 4.93 11.59 -14.35
N ASP A 80 5.09 12.83 -13.91
CA ASP A 80 4.20 13.93 -14.24
C ASP A 80 4.82 15.27 -13.79
N ALA A 81 4.49 16.35 -14.51
CA ALA A 81 4.97 17.74 -14.41
C ALA A 81 6.27 18.12 -15.15
N ASN A 82 6.20 18.25 -16.48
CA ASN A 82 6.24 19.55 -17.17
C ASN A 82 5.84 19.39 -18.65
#